data_AF-A0A0J5GJR9-F1
#
_entry.id   AF-A0A0J5GJR9-F1
#
_cell.length_a   1.000
_cell.length_b   1.000
_cell.length_c   1.000
_cell.angle_alpha   90.00
_cell.angle_beta   90.00
_cell.angle_gamma   90.00
#
_symmetry.space_group_name_H-M   'P 1'
#
loop_
_entity.id
_entity.type
_entity.pdbx_description
1 polymer ?
#
loop_
_entity_poly.entity_id
_entity_poly.type
_entity_poly.pdbx_seq_one_letter_code
_entity_poly.pdbx_strand_id
1 'polypeptide(L)'
;MYCDITVQTAAFDLGAEELALRAHAGDAGALVAFQGMVRAHDEATPLAALFLEHYPGVTEAEIRRIAEQAAARWPVSACRVIHRVGALAPGEPIVLVLIAAGHRAGAFAAAEYLMDYLKTQAPFWKREDFVDGSSRWVEAKASDDAACGRWHD
;
A
#
# COMPACT_ATOMS: atom_id res chain seq x y z
N MET A 1 -18.40 5.45 1.56
CA MET A 1 -17.46 4.33 1.41
C MET A 1 -17.03 3.87 2.81
N TYR A 2 -17.06 2.57 3.10
CA TYR A 2 -16.39 2.01 4.28
C TYR A 2 -14.86 2.05 4.08
N CYS A 3 -14.10 2.51 5.08
CA CYS A 3 -12.64 2.64 4.94
C CYS A 3 -11.91 2.30 6.24
N ASP A 4 -11.13 1.23 6.22
CA ASP A 4 -10.30 0.78 7.33
C ASP A 4 -8.81 0.79 6.96
N ILE A 5 -8.00 1.41 7.81
CA ILE A 5 -6.58 1.68 7.55
C ILE A 5 -5.79 1.31 8.79
N THR A 6 -4.74 0.50 8.61
CA THR A 6 -3.85 0.11 9.70
C THR A 6 -2.41 0.16 9.26
N VAL A 7 -1.56 0.74 10.11
CA VAL A 7 -0.10 0.56 10.04
C VAL A 7 0.31 -0.33 11.20
N GLN A 8 1.01 -1.43 10.91
CA GLN A 8 1.33 -2.47 11.90
C GLN A 8 2.66 -3.16 11.62
N THR A 9 3.19 -3.93 12.56
CA THR A 9 4.38 -4.77 12.32
C THR A 9 4.02 -6.20 11.91
N ALA A 10 2.93 -6.72 12.49
CA ALA A 10 2.45 -8.08 12.26
C ALA A 10 2.10 -8.35 10.79
N ALA A 11 2.32 -9.59 10.35
CA ALA A 11 1.82 -10.05 9.06
C ALA A 11 0.28 -10.00 9.02
N PHE A 12 -0.26 -9.92 7.81
CA PHE A 12 -1.70 -9.98 7.54
C PHE A 12 -2.03 -11.22 6.70
N ASP A 13 -3.26 -11.72 6.83
CA ASP A 13 -3.78 -12.80 6.01
C ASP A 13 -4.72 -12.22 4.94
N LEU A 14 -4.35 -12.36 3.67
CA LEU A 14 -5.10 -11.78 2.56
C LEU A 14 -6.56 -12.28 2.52
N GLY A 15 -6.80 -13.57 2.79
CA GLY A 15 -8.14 -14.14 2.74
C GLY A 15 -9.04 -13.63 3.88
N ALA A 16 -8.47 -13.49 5.08
CA ALA A 16 -9.17 -12.92 6.22
C ALA A 16 -9.55 -11.45 5.99
N GLU A 17 -8.63 -10.64 5.47
CA GLU A 17 -8.88 -9.22 5.19
C GLU A 17 -9.86 -9.03 4.02
N GLU A 18 -9.80 -9.87 2.98
CA GLU A 18 -10.79 -9.89 1.89
C GLU A 18 -12.18 -10.22 2.40
N LEU A 19 -12.30 -11.28 3.20
CA LEU A 19 -13.56 -11.71 3.80
C LEU A 19 -14.16 -10.61 4.70
N ALA A 20 -13.33 -9.97 5.52
CA ALA A 20 -13.74 -8.86 6.37
C ALA A 20 -14.24 -7.67 5.54
N LEU A 21 -13.52 -7.27 4.48
CA LEU A 21 -13.92 -6.16 3.64
C LEU A 21 -15.26 -6.41 2.94
N ARG A 22 -15.51 -7.65 2.49
CA ARG A 22 -16.76 -8.04 1.81
C ARG A 22 -18.01 -7.83 2.65
N ALA A 23 -17.91 -7.94 3.98
CA ALA A 23 -19.03 -7.63 4.88
C ALA A 23 -19.50 -6.17 4.78
N HIS A 24 -18.64 -5.27 4.27
CA HIS A 24 -18.90 -3.85 4.10
C HIS A 24 -19.04 -3.42 2.64
N ALA A 25 -18.89 -4.34 1.68
CA ALA A 25 -18.82 -4.04 0.26
C ALA A 25 -20.19 -3.79 -0.41
N GLY A 26 -21.30 -4.08 0.26
CA GLY A 26 -22.65 -3.86 -0.26
C GLY A 26 -22.95 -4.71 -1.51
N ASP A 27 -23.43 -4.06 -2.57
CA ASP A 27 -23.74 -4.66 -3.88
C ASP A 27 -22.56 -4.63 -4.87
N ALA A 28 -21.34 -4.44 -4.38
CA ALA A 28 -20.13 -4.43 -5.21
C ALA A 28 -20.01 -5.69 -6.08
N GLY A 29 -19.88 -5.50 -7.39
CA GLY A 29 -19.64 -6.57 -8.36
C GLY A 29 -18.17 -6.86 -8.64
N ALA A 30 -17.25 -6.13 -8.03
CA ALA A 30 -15.81 -6.34 -8.17
C ALA A 30 -15.05 -6.04 -6.89
N LEU A 31 -14.04 -6.86 -6.61
CA LEU A 31 -13.03 -6.64 -5.58
C LEU A 31 -11.65 -6.81 -6.22
N VAL A 32 -10.76 -5.84 -6.00
CA VAL A 32 -9.37 -5.87 -6.46
C VAL A 32 -8.46 -5.84 -5.24
N ALA A 33 -7.43 -6.70 -5.29
CA ALA A 33 -6.38 -6.77 -4.29
C ALA A 33 -5.04 -6.44 -4.94
N PHE A 34 -4.28 -5.57 -4.28
CA PHE A 34 -2.86 -5.35 -4.56
C PHE A 34 -2.04 -5.70 -3.31
N GLN A 35 -1.01 -6.53 -3.49
CA GLN A 35 -0.05 -6.86 -2.44
C GLN A 35 1.36 -6.51 -2.90
N GLY A 36 1.99 -5.55 -2.22
CA GLY A 36 3.41 -5.25 -2.40
C GLY A 36 4.25 -6.17 -1.52
N MET A 37 5.34 -6.73 -2.05
CA MET A 37 6.24 -7.64 -1.34
C MET A 37 7.68 -7.13 -1.40
N VAL A 38 8.48 -7.45 -0.38
CA VAL A 38 9.92 -7.15 -0.37
C VAL A 38 10.58 -7.96 -1.48
N ARG A 39 11.33 -7.29 -2.34
CA ARG A 39 12.12 -7.97 -3.38
C ARG A 39 13.50 -8.30 -2.82
N ALA A 40 13.99 -9.51 -3.12
CA ALA A 40 15.42 -9.77 -3.02
C ALA A 40 16.09 -8.89 -4.08
N HIS A 41 16.88 -7.89 -3.66
CA HIS A 41 17.66 -7.10 -4.62
C HIS A 41 18.64 -8.03 -5.36
N ASP A 42 18.72 -7.88 -6.68
CA ASP A 42 19.71 -8.57 -7.54
C ASP A 42 20.97 -7.70 -7.69
N GLU A 43 21.43 -7.15 -6.55
CA GLU A 43 22.72 -6.45 -6.48
C GLU A 43 23.81 -7.45 -6.07
N ALA A 44 25.07 -7.06 -6.25
CA ALA A 44 26.22 -7.90 -5.85
C ALA A 44 26.15 -8.37 -4.39
N THR A 45 25.43 -7.63 -3.54
CA THR A 45 25.13 -7.99 -2.15
C THR A 45 23.62 -8.21 -1.96
N PRO A 46 23.18 -9.41 -1.55
CA PRO A 46 21.77 -9.69 -1.25
C PRO A 46 21.21 -8.86 -0.09
N LEU A 47 19.93 -8.50 -0.20
CA LEU A 47 19.16 -7.86 0.87
C LEU A 47 18.89 -8.85 2.00
N ALA A 48 19.21 -8.47 3.25
CA ALA A 48 18.83 -9.22 4.44
C ALA A 48 17.43 -8.82 4.93
N ALA A 49 17.14 -7.51 4.97
CA ALA A 49 15.83 -7.00 5.35
C ALA A 49 15.58 -5.60 4.77
N LEU A 50 14.31 -5.29 4.50
CA LEU A 50 13.82 -3.93 4.33
C LEU A 50 13.24 -3.47 5.67
N PHE A 51 13.82 -2.43 6.25
CA PHE A 51 13.32 -1.78 7.44
C PHE A 51 12.49 -0.55 7.07
N LEU A 52 11.27 -0.46 7.60
CA LEU A 52 10.38 0.67 7.40
C LEU A 52 9.97 1.33 8.72
N GLU A 53 9.95 2.65 8.72
CA GLU A 53 9.35 3.46 9.78
C GLU A 53 8.31 4.41 9.18
N HIS A 54 7.38 4.85 10.01
CA HIS A 54 6.33 5.79 9.63
C HIS A 54 6.16 6.86 10.70
N TYR A 55 5.43 7.93 10.36
CA TYR A 55 5.00 8.92 11.32
C TYR A 55 3.62 8.51 11.87
N PRO A 56 3.51 8.09 13.15
CA PRO A 56 2.23 7.62 13.69
C PRO A 56 1.15 8.69 13.68
N GLY A 57 -0.04 8.33 13.23
CA GLY A 57 -1.19 9.22 13.09
C GLY A 57 -1.20 10.01 11.78
N VAL A 58 -0.05 10.58 11.38
CA VAL A 58 0.06 11.35 10.12
C VAL A 58 -0.03 10.41 8.92
N THR A 59 0.67 9.28 8.95
CA THR A 59 0.69 8.34 7.83
C THR A 59 -0.70 7.75 7.58
N GLU A 60 -1.38 7.33 8.64
CA GLU A 60 -2.73 6.78 8.59
C GLU A 60 -3.74 7.83 8.07
N ALA A 61 -3.59 9.09 8.50
CA ALA A 61 -4.42 10.20 8.04
C ALA A 61 -4.21 10.48 6.54
N GLU A 62 -2.98 10.48 6.05
CA GLU A 62 -2.69 10.69 4.63
C GLU A 62 -3.23 9.55 3.76
N ILE A 63 -3.06 8.29 4.19
CA ILE A 63 -3.65 7.13 3.50
C ILE A 63 -5.17 7.27 3.43
N ARG A 64 -5.80 7.73 4.52
CA ARG A 64 -7.25 7.95 4.57
C ARG A 64 -7.68 9.03 3.59
N ARG A 65 -6.98 10.15 3.56
CA ARG A 65 -7.23 11.25 2.63
C ARG A 65 -7.13 10.77 1.18
N ILE A 66 -6.12 9.97 0.84
CA ILE A 66 -5.96 9.40 -0.51
C ILE A 66 -7.14 8.47 -0.86
N ALA A 67 -7.54 7.59 0.08
CA ALA A 67 -8.68 6.69 -0.13
C ALA A 67 -10.00 7.44 -0.35
N GLU A 68 -10.23 8.53 0.41
CA GLU A 68 -11.39 9.41 0.23
C GLU A 68 -11.37 10.11 -1.12
N GLN A 69 -10.20 10.57 -1.59
CA GLN A 69 -10.05 11.14 -2.93
C GLN A 69 -10.33 10.12 -4.04
N ALA A 70 -9.90 8.87 -3.88
CA ALA A 70 -10.23 7.81 -4.82
C ALA A 70 -11.74 7.56 -4.88
N ALA A 71 -12.42 7.54 -3.72
CA ALA A 71 -13.87 7.36 -3.64
C ALA A 71 -14.67 8.54 -4.21
N ALA A 72 -14.08 9.74 -4.26
CA ALA A 72 -14.68 10.89 -4.94
C ALA A 72 -14.59 10.77 -6.47
N ARG A 73 -13.60 10.03 -7.00
CA ARG A 73 -13.37 9.82 -8.44
C ARG A 73 -14.09 8.59 -8.98
N TRP A 74 -14.16 7.52 -8.20
CA TRP A 74 -14.77 6.25 -8.58
C TRP A 74 -15.75 5.77 -7.51
N PRO A 75 -16.86 5.09 -7.90
CA PRO A 75 -17.86 4.60 -6.95
C PRO A 75 -17.35 3.37 -6.17
N VAL A 76 -16.41 3.61 -5.25
CA VAL A 76 -15.85 2.62 -4.33
C VAL A 76 -16.79 2.47 -3.13
N SER A 77 -17.21 1.24 -2.83
CA SER A 77 -18.08 0.95 -1.69
C SER A 77 -17.28 0.70 -0.41
N ALA A 78 -16.15 0.00 -0.53
CA ALA A 78 -15.30 -0.35 0.60
C ALA A 78 -13.81 -0.36 0.23
N CYS A 79 -12.96 0.06 1.18
CA CYS A 79 -11.51 0.12 1.05
C CYS A 79 -10.84 -0.42 2.34
N ARG A 80 -9.83 -1.28 2.17
CA ARG A 80 -8.94 -1.71 3.26
C ARG A 80 -7.50 -1.49 2.85
N VAL A 81 -6.74 -0.80 3.69
CA VAL A 81 -5.30 -0.60 3.51
C VAL A 81 -4.56 -1.08 4.75
N ILE A 82 -3.58 -1.96 4.55
CA ILE A 82 -2.62 -2.35 5.59
C ILE A 82 -1.23 -2.03 5.09
N HIS A 83 -0.46 -1.27 5.86
CA HIS A 83 0.96 -1.11 5.59
C HIS A 83 1.77 -1.65 6.76
N ARG A 84 2.73 -2.53 6.45
CA ARG A 84 3.65 -3.06 7.44
C ARG A 84 4.86 -2.15 7.64
N VAL A 85 5.32 -2.08 8.88
CA VAL A 85 6.54 -1.38 9.31
C VAL A 85 7.42 -2.30 10.15
N GLY A 86 8.64 -1.89 10.45
CA GLY A 86 9.68 -2.71 11.05
C GLY A 86 10.51 -3.45 9.99
N ALA A 87 11.27 -4.46 10.43
CA ALA A 87 12.12 -5.26 9.55
C ALA A 87 11.31 -6.34 8.82
N LEU A 88 11.46 -6.40 7.51
CA LEU A 88 10.74 -7.32 6.62
C LEU A 88 11.74 -8.07 5.74
N ALA A 89 11.72 -9.40 5.76
CA ALA A 89 12.61 -10.21 4.92
C ALA A 89 12.16 -10.21 3.44
N PRO A 90 13.08 -10.50 2.49
CA PRO A 90 12.70 -10.76 1.10
C PRO A 90 11.56 -11.77 0.97
N GLY A 91 10.59 -11.46 0.11
CA GLY A 91 9.37 -12.24 -0.09
C GLY A 91 8.22 -11.91 0.88
N GLU A 92 8.47 -11.18 1.97
CA GLU A 92 7.40 -10.81 2.88
C GLU A 92 6.44 -9.77 2.27
N PRO A 93 5.12 -9.88 2.51
CA PRO A 93 4.17 -8.83 2.22
C PRO A 93 4.49 -7.56 3.03
N ILE A 94 4.48 -6.41 2.36
CA ILE A 94 4.70 -5.09 2.97
C ILE A 94 3.39 -4.33 3.03
N VAL A 95 2.63 -4.29 1.93
CA VAL A 95 1.43 -3.46 1.83
C VAL A 95 0.31 -4.24 1.16
N LEU A 96 -0.91 -4.07 1.67
CA LEU A 96 -2.14 -4.58 1.11
C LEU A 96 -3.09 -3.42 0.82
N VAL A 97 -3.63 -3.38 -0.38
CA VAL A 97 -4.74 -2.50 -0.76
C VAL A 97 -5.86 -3.37 -1.32
N LEU A 98 -7.03 -3.31 -0.69
CA LEU A 98 -8.25 -3.97 -1.14
C LEU A 98 -9.31 -2.92 -1.46
N ILE A 99 -9.90 -3.01 -2.65
CA ILE A 99 -10.93 -2.07 -3.13
C ILE A 99 -12.13 -2.86 -3.63
N ALA A 100 -13.31 -2.53 -3.11
CA ALA A 100 -14.58 -3.04 -3.62
C ALA A 100 -15.34 -1.93 -4.36
N ALA A 101 -15.85 -2.23 -5.56
CA ALA A 101 -16.64 -1.30 -6.36
C ALA A 101 -17.70 -2.04 -7.18
N GLY A 102 -18.69 -1.31 -7.70
CA GLY A 102 -19.76 -1.90 -8.53
C GLY A 102 -19.22 -2.64 -9.77
N HIS A 103 -18.14 -2.14 -10.36
CA HIS A 103 -17.52 -2.74 -11.56
C HIS A 103 -15.99 -2.71 -11.49
N ARG A 104 -15.37 -3.68 -12.19
CA ARG A 104 -13.91 -3.87 -12.19
C ARG A 104 -13.11 -2.63 -12.56
N ALA A 105 -13.59 -1.82 -13.49
CA ALA A 105 -12.85 -0.65 -13.98
C ALA A 105 -12.59 0.36 -12.85
N GLY A 106 -13.62 0.66 -12.03
CA GLY A 106 -13.47 1.53 -10.87
C GLY A 106 -12.60 0.90 -9.78
N ALA A 107 -12.72 -0.41 -9.56
CA ALA A 107 -11.90 -1.11 -8.55
C ALA A 107 -10.40 -1.09 -8.91
N PHE A 108 -10.04 -1.37 -10.16
CA PHE A 108 -8.65 -1.31 -10.63
C PHE A 108 -8.11 0.11 -10.57
N ALA A 109 -8.85 1.09 -11.12
CA ALA A 109 -8.39 2.48 -11.15
C ALA A 109 -8.17 3.04 -9.74
N ALA A 110 -9.08 2.79 -8.81
CA ALA A 110 -8.92 3.23 -7.43
C ALA A 110 -7.76 2.53 -6.71
N ALA A 111 -7.57 1.22 -6.89
CA ALA A 111 -6.43 0.51 -6.30
C ALA A 111 -5.08 1.03 -6.83
N GLU A 112 -5.00 1.30 -8.14
CA GLU A 112 -3.81 1.86 -8.77
C GLU A 112 -3.54 3.29 -8.29
N TYR A 113 -4.58 4.13 -8.21
CA TYR A 113 -4.50 5.48 -7.65
C TYR A 113 -3.98 5.48 -6.21
N LEU A 114 -4.55 4.65 -5.32
CA LEU A 114 -4.09 4.55 -3.94
C LEU A 114 -2.61 4.19 -3.88
N MET A 115 -2.16 3.24 -4.69
CA MET A 115 -0.78 2.77 -4.67
C MET A 115 0.23 3.81 -5.14
N ASP A 116 -0.09 4.61 -6.15
CA ASP A 116 0.81 5.67 -6.59
C ASP A 116 0.96 6.75 -5.52
N TYR A 117 -0.17 7.21 -4.97
CA TYR A 117 -0.18 8.24 -3.94
C TYR A 117 0.42 7.76 -2.61
N LEU A 118 0.29 6.47 -2.28
CA LEU A 118 0.99 5.86 -1.13
C LEU A 118 2.51 5.93 -1.27
N LYS A 119 3.04 5.80 -2.48
CA LYS A 119 4.50 5.82 -2.71
C LYS A 119 5.10 7.21 -2.63
N THR A 120 4.31 8.25 -2.84
CA THR A 120 4.79 9.65 -2.90
C THR A 120 4.37 10.48 -1.69
N GLN A 121 3.15 10.30 -1.18
CA GLN A 121 2.56 11.22 -0.20
C GLN A 121 2.50 10.66 1.22
N ALA A 122 2.55 9.33 1.39
CA ALA A 122 2.57 8.74 2.72
C ALA A 122 3.99 8.74 3.30
N PRO A 123 4.23 9.33 4.49
CA PRO A 123 5.55 9.47 5.07
C PRO A 123 6.07 8.13 5.61
N PHE A 124 6.74 7.38 4.74
CA PHE A 124 7.51 6.19 5.07
C PHE A 124 8.99 6.41 4.82
N TRP A 125 9.81 6.04 5.80
CA TRP A 125 11.26 5.99 5.64
C TRP A 125 11.70 4.54 5.47
N LYS A 126 12.52 4.30 4.45
CA LYS A 126 12.95 2.96 4.03
C LYS A 126 14.45 2.85 4.19
N ARG A 127 14.90 1.82 4.89
CA ARG A 127 16.31 1.43 4.99
C ARG A 127 16.46 0.00 4.52
N GLU A 128 17.42 -0.25 3.65
CA GLU A 128 17.80 -1.58 3.21
C GLU A 128 19.00 -2.03 4.04
N ASP A 129 18.87 -3.19 4.68
CA ASP A 129 19.92 -3.85 5.45
C ASP A 129 20.41 -5.08 4.64
N PHE A 130 21.72 -5.21 4.45
CA PHE A 130 22.35 -6.22 3.58
C PHE A 130 23.03 -7.33 4.36
N VAL A 131 23.24 -8.49 3.71
CA VAL A 131 23.85 -9.66 4.34
C VAL A 131 25.32 -9.46 4.75
N ASP A 132 26.01 -8.48 4.16
CA ASP A 132 27.38 -8.10 4.51
C ASP A 132 27.46 -7.17 5.74
N GLY A 133 26.31 -6.82 6.32
CA GLY A 133 26.19 -5.93 7.48
C GLY A 133 26.14 -4.45 7.11
N SER A 134 26.19 -4.09 5.83
CA SER A 134 25.96 -2.71 5.39
C SER A 134 24.47 -2.34 5.40
N SER A 135 24.18 -1.04 5.48
CA SER A 135 22.82 -0.50 5.42
C SER A 135 22.77 0.78 4.58
N ARG A 136 21.66 1.02 3.88
CA ARG A 136 21.43 2.28 3.16
C ARG A 136 20.00 2.80 3.34
N TRP A 137 19.85 4.10 3.55
CA TRP A 137 18.55 4.75 3.46
C TRP A 137 18.18 4.95 1.99
N VAL A 138 16.94 4.61 1.64
CA VAL A 138 16.43 4.69 0.28
C VAL A 138 15.76 6.04 0.09
N GLU A 139 16.26 6.82 -0.87
CA GLU A 139 15.65 8.09 -1.26
C GLU A 139 14.37 7.86 -2.06
N ALA A 140 13.46 8.83 -1.99
CA ALA A 140 12.27 8.86 -2.83
C ALA A 140 12.67 8.93 -4.32
N LYS A 141 11.95 8.22 -5.18
CA LYS A 141 12.27 8.15 -6.62
C LYS A 141 11.43 9.14 -7.40
N ALA A 142 12.05 9.87 -8.32
CA ALA A 142 11.35 10.77 -9.25
C ALA A 142 10.30 10.06 -10.12
N SER A 143 10.42 8.73 -10.31
CA SER A 143 9.40 7.93 -11.00
C SER A 143 8.08 7.85 -10.25
N ASP A 144 8.12 7.94 -8.92
CA ASP A 144 6.91 7.88 -8.09
C ASP A 144 6.11 9.19 -8.27
N ASP A 145 6.80 10.34 -8.34
CA ASP A 145 6.16 11.65 -8.62
C ASP A 145 5.45 11.68 -9.98
N ALA A 146 6.08 11.12 -11.02
CA ALA A 146 5.49 11.02 -12.35
C ALA A 146 4.23 10.12 -12.36
N ALA A 147 4.24 9.03 -11.60
CA ALA A 147 3.09 8.15 -11.45
C ALA A 147 1.92 8.86 -10.75
N CYS A 148 2.17 9.74 -9.78
CA CYS A 148 1.12 10.59 -9.22
C CYS A 148 0.61 11.65 -10.19
N GLY A 149 1.50 12.24 -10.98
CA GLY A 149 1.16 13.30 -11.93
C GLY A 149 0.12 12.88 -12.98
N ARG A 150 0.04 11.58 -13.33
CA ARG A 150 -0.94 11.06 -14.30
C ARG A 150 -2.40 11.17 -13.84
N TRP A 151 -2.64 11.49 -12.56
CA TRP A 151 -3.96 11.62 -11.98
C TRP A 151 -4.39 13.09 -11.78
N HIS A 152 -3.64 14.05 -12.30
CA HIS A 152 -3.97 15.48 -12.21
C HIS A 152 -4.94 16.00 -13.29
N ASP A 153 -5.42 15.11 -14.16
CA ASP A 153 -6.43 15.41 -15.18
C ASP A 153 -7.85 14.98 -14.75
#